data_AF-A0A6I5CHB5-F1
#
_entry.id   AF-A0A6I5CHB5-F1
#
_cell.length_a   1.000
_cell.length_b   1.000
_cell.length_c   1.000
_cell.angle_alpha   90.00
_cell.angle_beta   90.00
_cell.angle_gamma   90.00
#
_symmetry.space_group_name_H-M   'P 1'
#
loop_
_entity.id
_entity.type
_entity.pdbx_description
1 polymer ?
#
loop_
_entity_poly.entity_id
_entity_poly.type
_entity_poly.pdbx_seq_one_letter_code
_entity_poly.pdbx_strand_id
1 'polypeptide(L)' 'MCDGTDELTIKERPKLHVATPGHSRAGHRAFGWCSRCPGREVWEELMAWRARDNQAVDESPTPDRVTTSREGEEAKGRG' A
#
# COMPACT_ATOMS: atom_id res chain seq x y z
N MET A 1 -10.94 46.31 -33.53
CA MET A 1 -11.89 45.19 -33.66
C MET A 1 -11.08 43.98 -34.08
N CYS A 2 -10.98 42.99 -33.18
CA CYS A 2 -10.55 41.59 -33.31
C CYS A 2 -9.78 41.22 -32.02
N ASP A 3 -10.55 40.97 -30.97
CA ASP A 3 -10.13 40.33 -29.72
C ASP A 3 -9.67 38.90 -30.02
N GLY A 4 -8.39 38.62 -29.79
CA GLY A 4 -7.84 37.28 -29.76
C GLY A 4 -7.79 36.78 -28.32
N THR A 5 -8.92 36.36 -27.77
CA THR A 5 -8.94 35.60 -26.52
C THR A 5 -8.36 34.21 -26.78
N ASP A 6 -7.09 34.05 -26.43
CA ASP A 6 -6.40 32.77 -26.38
C ASP A 6 -7.11 31.86 -25.37
N GLU A 7 -7.79 30.86 -25.91
CA GLU A 7 -8.56 29.83 -25.22
C GLU A 7 -7.59 28.94 -24.45
N LEU A 8 -7.15 29.41 -23.28
CA LEU A 8 -6.35 28.64 -22.33
C LEU A 8 -7.20 27.47 -21.84
N THR A 9 -7.02 26.37 -22.55
CA THR A 9 -7.55 25.03 -22.30
C THR A 9 -7.35 24.75 -20.82
N ILE A 10 -8.43 24.80 -20.05
CA ILE A 10 -8.45 24.36 -18.66
C ILE A 10 -8.21 22.85 -18.71
N LYS A 11 -6.94 22.45 -18.72
CA LYS A 11 -6.54 21.09 -18.39
C LYS A 11 -7.07 20.87 -16.98
N GLU A 12 -8.20 20.15 -16.88
CA GLU A 12 -8.81 19.80 -15.61
C GLU A 12 -7.69 19.33 -14.68
N ARG A 13 -7.38 20.13 -13.67
CA ARG A 13 -6.45 19.72 -12.62
C ARG A 13 -7.04 18.41 -12.11
N PRO A 14 -6.27 17.29 -12.10
CA PRO A 14 -6.80 16.04 -11.58
C PRO A 14 -7.35 16.39 -10.20
N LYS A 15 -8.64 16.13 -9.98
CA LYS A 15 -9.32 16.40 -8.72
C LYS A 15 -8.49 15.67 -7.68
N LEU A 16 -7.57 16.40 -7.04
CA LEU A 16 -6.78 15.85 -5.97
C LEU A 16 -7.83 15.52 -4.93
N HIS A 17 -8.07 14.23 -4.72
CA HIS A 17 -8.87 13.73 -3.62
C HIS A 17 -8.06 14.03 -2.35
N VAL A 18 -7.99 15.31 -2.00
CA VAL A 18 -7.23 15.80 -0.86
C VAL A 18 -8.07 15.47 0.36
N ALA A 19 -7.51 14.61 1.21
CA ALA A 19 -8.07 14.33 2.51
C ALA A 19 -8.20 15.66 3.30
N THR A 20 -9.36 15.90 3.91
CA THR A 20 -9.58 17.02 4.82
C THR A 20 -8.59 16.98 6.00
N PRO A 21 -8.31 18.12 6.66
CA PRO A 21 -7.43 18.12 7.84
C PRO A 21 -7.88 17.08 8.88
N GLY A 22 -6.92 16.34 9.45
CA GLY A 22 -7.20 15.24 10.38
C GLY A 22 -7.51 13.88 9.72
N HIS A 23 -7.47 13.80 8.39
CA HIS A 23 -7.59 12.54 7.64
C HIS A 23 -6.22 12.07 7.11
N SER A 24 -6.08 10.76 6.96
CA SER A 24 -4.90 10.14 6.36
C SER A 24 -4.87 10.42 4.85
N ARG A 25 -4.00 11.34 4.43
CA ARG A 25 -3.77 11.60 3.00
C ARG A 25 -3.25 10.38 2.26
N ALA A 26 -2.48 9.52 2.92
CA ALA A 26 -2.00 8.27 2.35
C ALA A 26 -3.15 7.30 2.09
N GLY A 27 -4.06 7.13 3.07
CA GLY A 27 -5.26 6.29 2.91
C GLY A 27 -6.13 6.76 1.76
N HIS A 28 -6.40 8.06 1.67
CA HIS A 28 -7.17 8.62 0.56
C HIS A 28 -6.52 8.40 -0.82
N ARG A 29 -5.19 8.46 -0.92
CA ARG A 29 -4.48 8.16 -2.17
C ARG A 29 -4.50 6.68 -2.53
N ALA A 30 -4.39 5.80 -1.53
CA ALA A 30 -4.29 4.36 -1.74
C ALA A 30 -5.65 3.71 -1.99
N PHE A 31 -6.69 4.16 -1.28
CA PHE A 31 -8.00 3.49 -1.22
C PHE A 31 -9.20 4.42 -1.47
N GLY A 32 -8.98 5.74 -1.53
CA GLY A 32 -10.05 6.73 -1.66
C GLY A 32 -10.69 7.15 -0.33
N TRP A 33 -10.32 6.55 0.80
CA TRP A 33 -10.88 6.80 2.13
C TRP A 33 -9.84 6.55 3.25
N CYS A 34 -10.17 6.92 4.49
CA CYS A 34 -9.45 6.52 5.70
C CYS A 34 -10.40 6.31 6.88
N SER A 35 -9.90 5.85 8.02
CA SER A 35 -10.66 5.60 9.26
C SER A 35 -11.28 6.85 9.91
N ARG A 36 -10.95 8.04 9.41
CA ARG A 36 -11.58 9.31 9.82
C ARG A 36 -12.79 9.65 8.95
N CYS A 37 -13.01 8.93 7.85
CA CYS A 37 -14.18 9.09 7.02
C CYS A 37 -15.44 8.58 7.76
N PRO A 38 -16.62 9.17 7.49
CA PRO A 38 -17.87 8.68 8.05
C PRO A 38 -18.11 7.19 7.71
N GLY A 39 -18.51 6.41 8.71
CA GLY A 39 -18.79 4.98 8.55
C GLY A 39 -17.57 4.13 8.24
N ARG A 40 -16.36 4.62 8.53
CA ARG A 40 -15.11 3.85 8.43
C ARG A 40 -14.47 3.66 9.78
N GLU A 41 -14.00 2.45 10.05
CA GLU A 41 -13.33 2.10 11.29
C GLU A 41 -11.81 1.96 11.10
N VAL A 42 -11.06 2.11 12.20
CA VAL A 42 -9.58 2.02 12.18
C VAL A 42 -9.12 0.65 11.70
N TRP A 43 -9.81 -0.42 12.10
CA TRP A 43 -9.42 -1.77 11.69
C TRP A 43 -9.63 -1.99 10.19
N GLU A 44 -10.64 -1.36 9.56
CA GLU A 44 -10.85 -1.47 8.11
C GLU A 44 -9.66 -0.87 7.37
N GLU A 45 -9.21 0.32 7.76
CA GLU A 45 -8.04 0.97 7.14
C GLU A 45 -6.80 0.09 7.31
N LEU A 46 -6.62 -0.49 8.49
CA LEU A 46 -5.49 -1.38 8.79
C LEU A 46 -5.52 -2.68 7.97
N MET A 47 -6.71 -3.27 7.75
CA MET A 47 -6.88 -4.43 6.88
C MET A 47 -6.58 -4.09 5.41
N ALA A 48 -7.01 -2.92 4.94
CA ALA A 48 -6.74 -2.48 3.57
C ALA A 48 -5.22 -2.31 3.32
N TRP A 49 -4.49 -1.75 4.29
CA TRP A 49 -3.02 -1.68 4.23
C TRP A 49 -2.37 -3.06 4.22
N ARG A 50 -2.76 -3.96 5.13
CA ARG A 50 -2.23 -5.33 5.14
C ARG A 50 -2.48 -6.07 3.83
N ALA A 51 -3.68 -5.96 3.27
CA ALA A 51 -4.01 -6.59 1.99
C ALA A 51 -3.12 -6.06 0.85
N ARG A 52 -2.91 -4.74 0.81
CA ARG A 52 -2.02 -4.10 -0.17
C ARG A 52 -0.57 -4.54 -0.01
N ASP A 53 -0.06 -4.58 1.22
CA ASP A 53 1.32 -4.97 1.50
C ASP A 53 1.53 -6.46 1.18
N ASN A 54 0.57 -7.33 1.54
CA ASN A 54 0.64 -8.75 1.21
C ASN A 54 0.64 -8.98 -0.31
N GLN A 55 -0.16 -8.23 -1.09
CA GLN A 55 -0.12 -8.30 -2.55
C GLN A 55 1.25 -7.94 -3.12
N ALA A 56 1.96 -6.99 -2.50
CA ALA A 56 3.32 -6.63 -2.91
C ALA A 56 4.36 -7.71 -2.55
N VAL A 57 4.06 -8.58 -1.58
CA VAL A 57 4.95 -9.68 -1.15
C VAL A 57 4.66 -10.98 -1.89
N ASP A 58 3.40 -11.27 -2.24
CA ASP A 58 2.99 -12.49 -2.98
C ASP A 58 3.65 -12.61 -4.37
N GLU A 59 4.20 -11.53 -4.93
CA GLU A 59 5.00 -11.56 -6.17
C GLU A 59 6.45 -12.06 -5.94
N SER A 60 6.89 -12.18 -4.69
CA SER A 60 8.21 -12.67 -4.32
C SER A 60 8.09 -13.99 -3.55
N PRO A 61 8.68 -15.11 -4.03
CA PRO A 61 8.60 -16.37 -3.32
C PRO A 61 9.33 -16.23 -1.98
N THR A 62 8.55 -16.08 -0.91
CA THR A 62 9.07 -16.08 0.45
C THR A 62 9.31 -17.54 0.81
N PRO A 63 10.54 -17.98 1.10
CA PRO A 63 10.78 -19.36 1.45
C PRO A 63 10.04 -19.68 2.76
N ASP A 64 9.06 -20.57 2.68
CA ASP A 64 8.19 -21.04 3.77
C ASP A 64 8.93 -21.79 4.89
N ARG A 65 10.27 -21.86 4.80
CA ARG A 65 11.13 -22.54 5.76
C ARG A 65 12.27 -21.64 6.17
N VAL A 66 12.36 -21.40 7.48
CA VAL A 66 13.66 -21.23 8.11
C VAL A 66 14.46 -22.49 7.78
N THR A 67 15.47 -22.38 6.92
CA THR A 67 16.48 -23.41 6.79
C THR A 67 17.22 -23.46 8.11
N THR A 68 16.75 -24.28 9.05
CA THR A 68 17.62 -24.79 10.09
C THR A 68 18.61 -25.67 9.35
N SER A 69 19.80 -25.13 9.06
CA SER A 69 20.94 -25.94 8.66
C SER A 69 21.27 -26.85 9.85
N ARG A 70 20.52 -27.94 9.98
CA ARG A 70 20.97 -29.11 10.70
C ARG A 70 21.90 -29.84 9.74
N GLU A 71 23.12 -29.32 9.63
CA GLU A 71 24.22 -30.11 9.11
C GLU A 71 24.44 -31.24 10.11
N GLY A 72 24.22 -32.46 9.65
CA GLY A 72 24.34 -33.65 10.45
C GLY A 72 25.80 -33.91 10.81
N GLU A 73 26.07 -34.08 12.11
CA GLU A 73 27.15 -34.95 12.53
C GLU A 73 26.58 -36.35 12.70
N GLU A 74 26.86 -37.19 11.70
CA GLU A 74 26.75 -38.63 11.75
C GLU A 74 27.46 -39.20 12.98
N ALA A 75 26.78 -40.16 13.61
CA ALA A 75 27.40 -41.08 14.55
C ALA A 75 28.49 -41.92 13.85
N LYS A 76 29.76 -41.81 14.27
CA LYS A 76 30.74 -42.90 14.10
C LYS A 76 31.92 -42.77 15.07
N GLY A 77 32.05 -43.71 16.00
CA GLY A 77 33.25 -43.79 16.85
C GLY A 77 33.13 -44.74 18.04
N ARG A 78 33.03 -46.03 17.75
CA ARG A 78 33.25 -47.12 18.72
C ARG A 78 34.76 -47.22 18.97
N GLY A 79 35.18 -47.27 20.24
CA GLY A 79 36.56 -47.52 20.66
C GLY A 79 36.68 -47.50 22.17
#